data_AF-A0A351RWH5-F1
#
_entry.id   AF-A0A351RWH5-F1
#
_cell.length_a   1.000
_cell.length_b   1.000
_cell.length_c   1.000
_cell.angle_alpha   90.00
_cell.angle_beta   90.00
_cell.angle_gamma   90.00
#
_symmetry.space_group_name_H-M   'P 1'
#
loop_
_entity.id
_entity.type
_entity.pdbx_description
1 polymer ?
#
loop_
_entity_poly.entity_id
_entity_poly.type
_entity_poly.pdbx_seq_one_letter_code
_entity_poly.pdbx_strand_id
1 'polypeptide(L)'
;MLIVWLEFIFCSAVIVFCGIRLSRYGDIIAEKTGLGRAWIGLILMASVTSLPELITGISSVAIADTPNIALGDIMGSCVFNISIIVIMDMLHGSAPIFHKSEHGHILSAGFGIILISLASISILANQTI
;
A
#
# COMPACT_ATOMS: atom_id res chain seq x y z
N MET A 1 3.61 23.21 -18.98
CA MET A 1 3.40 21.77 -19.24
C MET A 1 4.70 20.98 -19.21
N LEU A 2 5.71 21.25 -20.06
CA LEU A 2 6.98 20.49 -20.03
C LEU A 2 7.67 20.50 -18.65
N ILE A 3 7.68 21.65 -17.98
CA ILE A 3 8.27 21.79 -16.63
C ILE A 3 7.57 20.90 -15.59
N VAL A 4 6.24 20.82 -15.63
CA VAL A 4 5.44 20.01 -14.70
C VAL A 4 5.72 18.52 -14.89
N TRP A 5 5.87 18.07 -16.14
CA TRP A 5 6.27 16.69 -16.42
C TRP A 5 7.67 16.36 -15.92
N LEU A 6 8.63 17.30 -16.06
CA LEU A 6 9.98 17.12 -15.53
C LEU A 6 10.01 17.06 -14.00
N GLU A 7 9.26 17.94 -13.33
CA GLU A 7 9.10 17.93 -11.87
C GLU A 7 8.47 16.62 -11.39
N PHE A 8 7.42 16.14 -12.08
CA PHE A 8 6.78 14.87 -11.76
C PHE A 8 7.77 13.71 -11.87
N ILE A 9 8.48 13.59 -12.99
CA ILE A 9 9.49 12.53 -13.21
C ILE A 9 10.59 12.59 -12.14
N PHE A 10 11.05 13.79 -11.80
CA PHE A 10 12.06 13.98 -10.76
C PHE A 10 11.56 13.51 -9.39
N CYS A 11 10.37 13.94 -8.98
CA CYS A 11 9.74 13.49 -7.73
C CYS A 11 9.54 11.97 -7.69
N SER A 12 9.02 11.37 -8.76
CA SER A 12 8.88 9.92 -8.87
C SER A 12 10.22 9.20 -8.74
N ALA A 13 11.28 9.68 -9.41
CA ALA A 13 12.62 9.09 -9.32
C ALA A 13 13.18 9.14 -7.89
N VAL A 14 12.99 10.27 -7.20
CA VAL A 14 13.38 10.41 -5.79
C VAL A 14 12.61 9.44 -4.90
N ILE A 15 11.29 9.30 -5.09
CA ILE A 15 10.46 8.35 -4.33
C ILE A 15 10.94 6.92 -4.54
N VAL A 16 11.22 6.50 -5.78
CA VAL A 16 11.75 5.16 -6.06
C VAL A 16 13.08 4.94 -5.35
N PHE A 17 14.01 5.89 -5.46
CA PHE A 17 15.32 5.79 -4.81
C PHE A 17 15.19 5.68 -3.27
N CYS A 18 14.35 6.53 -2.67
CA CYS A 18 14.07 6.50 -1.24
C CYS A 18 13.43 5.17 -0.81
N GLY A 19 12.46 4.65 -1.58
CA GLY A 19 11.81 3.36 -1.31
C GLY A 19 12.79 2.19 -1.26
N ILE A 20 13.74 2.13 -2.21
CA ILE A 20 14.79 1.10 -2.23
C ILE A 20 15.66 1.17 -0.97
N ARG A 21 16.06 2.39 -0.55
CA ARG A 21 16.89 2.55 0.65
C ARG A 21 16.11 2.24 1.93
N LEU A 22 14.85 2.65 1.99
CA LEU A 22 13.98 2.42 3.14
C LEU A 22 13.80 0.92 3.41
N SER A 23 13.57 0.12 2.37
CA SER A 23 13.49 -1.34 2.50
C SER A 23 14.76 -1.93 3.09
N ARG A 24 15.95 -1.50 2.63
CA ARG A 24 17.23 -1.95 3.19
C ARG A 24 17.41 -1.55 4.65
N TYR A 25 16.97 -0.34 5.03
CA TYR A 25 17.02 0.08 6.42
C TYR A 25 16.05 -0.71 7.30
N GLY A 26 14.87 -1.04 6.78
CA GLY A 26 13.93 -1.95 7.44
C GLY A 26 14.58 -3.30 7.76
N ASP A 27 15.26 -3.91 6.80
CA ASP A 27 15.98 -5.19 7.01
C ASP A 27 17.09 -5.06 8.08
N ILE A 28 17.88 -4.00 8.04
CA ILE A 28 18.94 -3.74 9.03
C ILE A 28 18.33 -3.53 10.43
N ILE A 29 17.23 -2.79 10.54
CA ILE A 29 16.52 -2.57 11.80
C ILE A 29 15.98 -3.92 12.34
N ALA A 30 15.37 -4.74 11.49
CA ALA A 30 14.89 -6.07 11.87
C ALA A 30 16.03 -6.93 12.46
N GLU A 31 17.18 -6.97 11.79
CA GLU A 31 18.34 -7.73 12.24
C GLU A 31 18.91 -7.21 13.56
N LYS A 32 19.02 -5.88 13.72
CA LYS A 32 19.61 -5.27 14.92
C LYS A 32 18.69 -5.30 16.14
N THR A 33 17.39 -5.24 15.95
CA THR A 33 16.40 -5.24 17.04
C THR A 33 15.93 -6.64 17.43
N GLY A 34 16.21 -7.64 16.60
CA GLY A 34 15.67 -8.99 16.77
C GLY A 34 14.17 -9.09 16.45
N LEU A 35 13.53 -8.00 16.02
CA LEU A 35 12.18 -8.03 15.47
C LEU A 35 12.23 -8.71 14.10
N GLY A 36 11.50 -9.81 13.93
CA GLY A 36 11.52 -10.56 12.67
C GLY A 36 11.21 -9.67 11.46
N ARG A 37 11.85 -9.94 10.31
CA ARG A 37 11.69 -9.17 9.07
C ARG A 37 10.23 -8.97 8.66
N ALA A 38 9.38 -9.98 8.90
CA ALA A 38 7.94 -9.89 8.65
C ALA A 38 7.24 -8.80 9.49
N TRP A 39 7.62 -8.61 10.75
CA TRP A 39 7.04 -7.59 11.63
C TRP A 39 7.43 -6.17 11.21
N ILE A 40 8.70 -5.96 10.86
CA ILE A 40 9.16 -4.66 10.34
C ILE A 40 8.51 -4.36 8.99
N GLY A 41 8.38 -5.35 8.11
CA GLY A 41 7.62 -5.22 6.86
C GLY A 41 6.16 -4.85 7.10
N LEU A 42 5.49 -5.52 8.04
CA LEU A 42 4.08 -5.31 8.33
C LEU A 42 3.80 -3.92 8.94
N ILE A 43 4.62 -3.45 9.88
CA ILE A 43 4.35 -2.20 10.59
C ILE A 43 5.07 -1.04 9.94
N LEU A 44 6.40 -1.10 9.84
CA LEU A 44 7.22 0.04 9.45
C LEU A 44 7.07 0.33 7.96
N MET A 45 7.23 -0.70 7.11
CA MET A 45 7.13 -0.50 5.67
C MET A 45 5.70 -0.14 5.28
N ALA A 46 4.69 -0.87 5.77
CA ALA A 46 3.29 -0.55 5.47
C ALA A 46 2.89 0.86 5.94
N SER A 47 3.35 1.32 7.11
CA SER A 47 3.06 2.67 7.59
C SER A 47 3.66 3.73 6.67
N VAL A 48 4.94 3.59 6.31
CA VAL A 48 5.62 4.60 5.48
C VAL A 48 5.05 4.63 4.07
N THR A 49 4.75 3.48 3.48
CA THR A 49 4.18 3.43 2.13
C THR A 49 2.74 3.89 2.07
N SER A 50 1.98 3.85 3.18
CA SER A 50 0.57 4.30 3.24
C SER A 50 0.40 5.75 3.71
N LEU A 51 1.48 6.41 4.10
CA LEU A 51 1.47 7.80 4.57
C LEU A 51 1.02 8.78 3.47
N PRO A 52 1.48 8.66 2.21
CA PRO A 52 1.02 9.50 1.11
C PRO A 52 -0.49 9.42 0.87
N GLU A 53 -1.04 8.20 0.91
CA GLU A 53 -2.47 7.91 0.76
C GLU A 53 -3.26 8.49 1.93
N LEU A 54 -2.74 8.36 3.16
CA LEU A 54 -3.34 8.98 4.34
C LEU A 54 -3.42 10.51 4.20
N ILE A 55 -2.34 11.15 3.77
CA ILE A 55 -2.30 12.61 3.57
C ILE A 55 -3.25 13.03 2.45
N THR A 56 -3.29 12.27 1.35
CA THR A 56 -4.17 12.53 0.21
C THR A 56 -5.63 12.37 0.60
N GLY A 57 -5.96 11.32 1.35
CA GLY A 57 -7.30 11.07 1.89
C GLY A 57 -7.76 12.17 2.85
N ILE A 58 -6.91 12.57 3.81
CA ILE A 58 -7.23 13.68 4.73
C ILE A 58 -7.42 14.97 3.94
N SER A 59 -6.53 15.29 3.00
CA SER A 59 -6.60 16.54 2.25
C SER A 59 -7.85 16.61 1.37
N SER A 60 -8.19 15.51 0.69
CA SER A 60 -9.37 15.47 -0.17
C SER A 60 -10.69 15.55 0.61
N VAL A 61 -10.78 14.92 1.79
CA VAL A 61 -12.00 14.98 2.63
C VAL A 61 -12.09 16.27 3.43
N ALA A 62 -11.02 16.67 4.12
CA ALA A 62 -11.06 17.75 5.11
C ALA A 62 -10.79 19.14 4.53
N ILE A 63 -10.07 19.24 3.40
CA ILE A 63 -9.64 20.52 2.83
C ILE A 63 -10.34 20.79 1.50
N ALA A 64 -10.43 19.78 0.63
CA ALA A 64 -10.93 19.96 -0.74
C ALA A 64 -12.40 19.56 -0.93
N ASP A 65 -13.08 19.02 0.09
CA ASP A 65 -14.48 18.55 0.05
C ASP A 65 -14.78 17.62 -1.15
N THR A 66 -13.82 16.74 -1.48
CA THR A 66 -13.86 15.80 -2.60
C THR A 66 -13.69 14.35 -2.12
N PRO A 67 -14.63 13.82 -1.32
CA PRO A 67 -14.52 12.50 -0.69
C PRO A 67 -14.43 11.34 -1.70
N ASN A 68 -14.94 11.53 -2.93
CA ASN A 68 -14.80 10.55 -4.01
C ASN A 68 -13.34 10.32 -4.42
N ILE A 69 -12.47 11.34 -4.31
CA ILE A 69 -11.04 11.21 -4.61
C ILE A 69 -10.36 10.36 -3.54
N ALA A 70 -10.62 10.61 -2.25
CA ALA A 70 -10.12 9.77 -1.16
C ALA A 70 -10.51 8.30 -1.34
N LEU A 71 -11.78 8.06 -1.67
CA LEU A 71 -12.29 6.70 -1.78
C LEU A 71 -11.73 5.97 -3.01
N GLY A 72 -11.59 6.69 -4.13
CA GLY A 72 -10.94 6.17 -5.35
C GLY A 72 -9.46 5.86 -5.14
N ASP A 73 -8.74 6.72 -4.41
CA ASP A 73 -7.32 6.54 -4.08
C ASP A 73 -7.10 5.29 -3.22
N ILE A 74 -7.84 5.13 -2.12
CA ILE A 74 -7.71 3.97 -1.23
C ILE A 74 -8.08 2.67 -1.94
N MET A 75 -9.23 2.63 -2.64
CA MET A 75 -9.69 1.42 -3.33
C MET A 75 -8.75 1.06 -4.49
N GLY A 76 -8.35 2.05 -5.29
CA GLY A 76 -7.41 1.88 -6.40
C GLY A 76 -6.05 1.37 -5.93
N SER A 77 -5.53 1.91 -4.84
CA SER A 77 -4.24 1.49 -4.25
C SER A 77 -4.27 0.04 -3.76
N CYS A 78 -5.36 -0.39 -3.13
CA CYS A 78 -5.54 -1.80 -2.74
C CYS A 78 -5.52 -2.74 -3.96
N VAL A 79 -6.27 -2.41 -5.02
CA VAL A 79 -6.30 -3.21 -6.26
C VAL A 79 -4.93 -3.23 -6.93
N PHE A 80 -4.26 -2.08 -7.01
CA PHE A 80 -2.96 -1.95 -7.64
C PHE A 80 -1.87 -2.74 -6.89
N ASN A 81 -1.85 -2.66 -5.55
CA ASN A 81 -0.91 -3.41 -4.72
C ASN A 81 -1.06 -4.93 -4.88
N ILE A 82 -2.29 -5.44 -4.93
CA ILE A 82 -2.54 -6.87 -5.19
C ILE A 82 -2.11 -7.23 -6.62
N SER A 83 -2.42 -6.37 -7.60
CA SER A 83 -2.05 -6.59 -9.01
C SER A 83 -0.53 -6.67 -9.20
N ILE A 84 0.25 -5.85 -8.49
CA ILE A 84 1.72 -5.93 -8.49
C ILE A 84 2.17 -7.33 -8.06
N ILE A 85 1.63 -7.87 -6.97
CA ILE A 85 2.02 -9.20 -6.49
C ILE A 85 1.68 -10.26 -7.53
N VAL A 86 0.51 -10.20 -8.16
CA VAL A 86 0.09 -11.13 -9.22
C VAL A 86 1.06 -11.08 -10.41
N ILE A 87 1.42 -9.87 -10.87
CA ILE A 87 2.37 -9.70 -11.98
C ILE A 87 3.75 -10.24 -11.59
N MET A 88 4.22 -9.95 -10.37
CA MET A 88 5.50 -10.47 -9.88
C MET A 88 5.50 -12.01 -9.83
N ASP A 89 4.39 -12.62 -9.44
CA ASP A 89 4.21 -14.08 -9.40
C ASP A 89 4.31 -14.70 -10.81
N MET A 90 3.62 -14.08 -11.78
CA MET A 90 3.67 -14.48 -13.18
C MET A 90 5.08 -14.38 -13.78
N LEU A 91 5.85 -13.35 -13.41
CA LEU A 91 7.20 -13.11 -13.92
C LEU A 91 8.28 -14.00 -13.26
N HIS A 92 8.13 -14.36 -11.98
CA HIS A 92 9.17 -15.11 -11.24
C HIS A 92 9.13 -16.64 -11.43
N GLY A 93 8.02 -17.21 -11.92
CA GLY A 93 7.94 -18.62 -12.39
C GLY A 93 8.26 -19.73 -11.38
N SER A 94 8.58 -19.41 -10.12
CA SER A 94 9.18 -20.33 -9.14
C SER A 94 8.31 -20.46 -7.88
N ALA A 95 7.18 -21.16 -8.05
CA ALA A 95 6.09 -21.36 -7.08
C ALA A 95 5.39 -20.06 -6.66
N PRO A 96 4.05 -20.09 -6.45
CA PRO A 96 3.32 -18.89 -6.09
C PRO A 96 3.93 -18.22 -4.85
N ILE A 97 4.19 -16.91 -4.88
CA ILE A 97 4.63 -16.12 -3.72
C ILE A 97 3.66 -16.34 -2.55
N PHE A 98 2.37 -16.47 -2.88
CA PHE A 98 1.29 -16.81 -1.95
C PHE A 98 1.48 -18.16 -1.24
N HIS A 99 2.20 -19.12 -1.84
CA HIS A 99 2.46 -20.45 -1.29
C HIS A 99 3.75 -20.51 -0.44
N LYS A 100 4.66 -19.53 -0.60
CA LYS A 100 5.89 -19.40 0.20
C LYS A 100 5.73 -18.46 1.41
N SER A 101 4.60 -17.78 1.52
CA SER A 101 4.27 -16.93 2.67
C SER A 101 4.07 -17.80 3.92
N GLU A 102 4.87 -17.57 4.97
CA GLU A 102 4.67 -18.19 6.28
C GLU A 102 3.25 -17.94 6.82
N HIS A 103 2.76 -18.82 7.70
CA HIS A 103 1.41 -18.77 8.29
C HIS A 103 1.09 -17.43 9.03
N GLY A 104 2.09 -16.57 9.26
CA GLY A 104 1.94 -15.28 9.92
C GLY A 104 1.10 -14.24 9.16
N HIS A 105 0.89 -14.38 7.85
CA HIS A 105 0.13 -13.39 7.07
C HIS A 105 -1.38 -13.63 7.01
N ILE A 106 -1.86 -14.78 7.50
CA ILE A 106 -3.29 -15.13 7.51
C ILE A 106 -4.12 -14.11 8.32
N LEU A 107 -3.59 -13.65 9.45
CA LEU A 107 -4.26 -12.68 10.30
C LEU A 107 -4.45 -11.33 9.59
N SER A 108 -3.40 -10.84 8.91
CA SER A 108 -3.45 -9.60 8.14
C SER A 108 -4.42 -9.70 6.97
N ALA A 109 -4.42 -10.84 6.26
CA ALA A 109 -5.39 -11.11 5.20
C ALA A 109 -6.84 -11.12 5.74
N GLY A 110 -7.08 -11.75 6.89
CA GLY A 110 -8.39 -11.76 7.54
C GLY A 110 -8.88 -10.36 7.91
N PHE A 111 -8.03 -9.54 8.53
CA PHE A 111 -8.34 -8.13 8.80
C PHE A 111 -8.62 -7.35 7.51
N GLY A 112 -7.83 -7.55 6.47
CA GLY A 112 -8.03 -6.92 5.16
C GLY A 112 -9.41 -7.25 4.56
N ILE A 113 -9.82 -8.51 4.58
CA ILE A 113 -11.14 -8.93 4.11
C ILE A 113 -12.25 -8.21 4.89
N ILE A 114 -12.20 -8.23 6.22
CA ILE A 114 -13.24 -7.61 7.07
C ILE A 114 -13.36 -6.11 6.76
N LEU A 115 -12.24 -5.38 6.72
CA LEU A 115 -12.24 -3.93 6.51
C LEU A 115 -12.73 -3.56 5.10
N ILE A 116 -12.30 -4.28 4.06
CA ILE A 116 -12.75 -4.03 2.69
C ILE A 116 -14.24 -4.35 2.52
N SER A 117 -14.72 -5.44 3.13
CA SER A 117 -16.14 -5.78 3.11
C SER A 117 -17.00 -4.73 3.82
N LEU A 118 -16.59 -4.25 5.00
CA LEU A 118 -17.30 -3.18 5.70
C LEU A 118 -17.35 -1.88 4.88
N ALA A 119 -16.22 -1.47 4.29
CA ALA A 119 -16.17 -0.31 3.41
C ALA A 119 -17.10 -0.47 2.20
N SER A 120 -17.08 -1.63 1.55
CA SER A 120 -17.93 -1.94 0.40
C SER A 120 -19.43 -1.92 0.75
N ILE A 121 -19.80 -2.48 1.90
CA ILE A 121 -21.17 -2.45 2.41
C ILE A 121 -21.61 -1.00 2.67
N SER A 122 -20.76 -0.18 3.29
CA SER A 122 -21.07 1.23 3.54
C SER A 122 -21.31 2.02 2.25
N ILE A 123 -20.50 1.78 1.21
CA ILE A 123 -20.67 2.42 -0.10
C ILE A 123 -22.01 1.99 -0.71
N LEU A 124 -22.31 0.70 -0.69
CA LEU A 124 -23.53 0.15 -1.29
C LEU A 124 -24.79 0.62 -0.55
N ALA A 125 -24.76 0.63 0.78
CA ALA A 125 -25.87 1.12 1.61
C ALA A 125 -26.16 2.61 1.35
N ASN A 126 -25.13 3.41 1.11
CA ASN A 126 -25.28 4.84 0.80
C ASN A 126 -25.79 5.11 -0.62
N GLN A 127 -25.72 4.14 -1.54
CA GLN A 127 -26.32 4.24 -2.87
C GLN A 127 -27.81 3.85 -2.90
N THR A 128 -28.30 3.17 -1.87
CA THR A 128 -29.68 2.67 -1.78
C THR A 128 -30.65 3.60 -1.05
N ILE A 129 -30.19 4.75 -0.57
CA ILE A 129 -30.98 5.81 0.09
C ILE A 129 -30.98 7.03 -0.81
#